data_AF-A0A3D4NIM9-F1
#
_entry.id   AF-A0A3D4NIM9-F1
#
_cell.length_a   1.000
_cell.length_b   1.000
_cell.length_c   1.000
_cell.angle_alpha   90.00
_cell.angle_beta   90.00
_cell.angle_gamma   90.00
#
_symmetry.space_group_name_H-M   'P 1'
#
loop_
_entity.id
_entity.type
_entity.pdbx_description
1 polymer ?
#
loop_
_entity_poly.entity_id
_entity_poly.type
_entity_poly.pdbx_seq_one_letter_code
_entity_poly.pdbx_strand_id
1 'polypeptide(L)'
;KRNLELCFPEKSPAERKRLLKENFASTGIAFFEMAMSWWWSRERLAKLAHVEGLEHLQKAQREGKGVILMAVHFTTLEIGAALLGQQHTIDGMYREHKNPLFDYVQRLGRERHNLDSLAVERDDVRGMLKLLR
;
A
#
# COMPACT_ATOMS: atom_id res chain seq x y z
N LYS A 1 -20.62 -9.17 -3.11
CA LYS A 1 -21.57 -10.25 -2.71
C LYS A 1 -21.01 -11.64 -3.02
N ARG A 2 -20.81 -12.01 -4.31
CA ARG A 2 -20.28 -13.34 -4.69
C ARG A 2 -18.98 -13.74 -3.96
N ASN A 3 -18.02 -12.82 -3.84
CA ASN A 3 -16.78 -13.07 -3.11
C ASN A 3 -17.03 -13.48 -1.65
N LEU A 4 -17.98 -12.85 -0.95
CA LEU A 4 -18.30 -13.20 0.44
C LEU A 4 -18.99 -14.56 0.56
N GLU A 5 -19.75 -14.98 -0.44
CA GLU A 5 -20.37 -16.31 -0.47
C GLU A 5 -19.32 -17.40 -0.66
N LEU A 6 -18.30 -17.15 -1.49
CA LEU A 6 -17.22 -18.08 -1.76
C LEU A 6 -16.20 -18.14 -0.62
N CYS A 7 -15.82 -16.99 -0.05
CA CYS A 7 -14.82 -16.92 1.00
C CYS A 7 -15.37 -17.25 2.39
N PHE A 8 -16.68 -17.06 2.61
CA PHE A 8 -17.33 -17.30 3.90
C PHE A 8 -18.58 -18.17 3.75
N PRO A 9 -18.45 -19.41 3.21
CA PRO A 9 -19.57 -20.32 2.97
C PRO A 9 -20.32 -20.70 4.26
N GLU A 10 -19.67 -20.58 5.41
CA GLU A 10 -20.21 -20.86 6.75
C GLU A 10 -21.11 -19.76 7.32
N LYS A 11 -20.99 -18.52 6.81
CA LYS A 11 -21.78 -17.37 7.32
C LYS A 11 -23.19 -17.36 6.74
N SER A 12 -24.17 -17.01 7.57
CA SER A 12 -25.54 -16.81 7.12
C SER A 12 -25.65 -15.64 6.12
N PRO A 13 -26.71 -15.58 5.30
CA PRO A 13 -26.96 -14.45 4.40
C PRO A 13 -26.99 -13.09 5.12
N ALA A 14 -27.49 -13.04 6.36
CA ALA A 14 -27.55 -11.83 7.16
C ALA A 14 -26.16 -11.35 7.60
N GLU A 15 -25.29 -12.26 8.04
CA GLU A 15 -23.91 -11.95 8.41
C GLU A 15 -23.09 -11.49 7.20
N ARG A 16 -23.23 -12.15 6.04
CA ARG A 16 -22.58 -11.70 4.80
C ARG A 16 -23.07 -10.32 4.37
N LYS A 17 -24.36 -10.00 4.57
CA LYS A 17 -24.90 -8.67 4.29
C LYS A 17 -24.32 -7.60 5.23
N ARG A 18 -24.12 -7.94 6.51
CA ARG A 18 -23.46 -7.06 7.48
C ARG A 18 -22.00 -6.81 7.08
N LEU A 19 -21.24 -7.86 6.81
CA LEU A 19 -19.85 -7.75 6.32
C LEU A 19 -19.74 -6.94 5.04
N LEU A 20 -20.69 -7.10 4.11
CA LEU A 20 -20.73 -6.29 2.89
C LEU A 20 -20.87 -4.80 3.21
N LYS A 21 -21.76 -4.44 4.13
CA LYS A 21 -21.96 -3.04 4.55
C LYS A 21 -20.71 -2.48 5.24
N GLU A 22 -20.08 -3.27 6.12
CA GLU A 22 -18.82 -2.91 6.77
C GLU A 22 -17.70 -2.71 5.75
N ASN A 23 -17.57 -3.59 4.76
CA ASN A 23 -16.60 -3.45 3.68
C ASN A 23 -16.82 -2.16 2.85
N PHE A 24 -18.07 -1.78 2.58
CA PHE A 24 -18.37 -0.50 1.94
C PHE A 24 -17.99 0.70 2.82
N ALA A 25 -18.21 0.62 4.14
CA ALA A 25 -17.74 1.64 5.06
C ALA A 25 -16.21 1.73 5.06
N SER A 26 -15.49 0.61 5.13
CA SER A 26 -14.03 0.55 5.02
C SER A 26 -13.51 1.08 3.68
N THR A 27 -14.25 0.88 2.59
CA THR A 27 -13.91 1.45 1.27
C THR A 27 -14.06 2.98 1.27
N GLY A 28 -15.11 3.50 1.93
CA GLY A 28 -15.25 4.94 2.13
C GLY A 28 -14.11 5.52 2.97
N ILE A 29 -13.73 4.83 4.04
CA ILE A 29 -12.58 5.20 4.88
C ILE A 29 -11.28 5.20 4.06
N ALA A 30 -11.05 4.17 3.25
CA ALA A 30 -9.87 4.05 2.38
C ALA A 30 -9.68 5.26 1.45
N PHE A 31 -10.78 5.81 0.94
CA PHE A 31 -10.73 7.02 0.12
C PHE A 31 -10.17 8.22 0.91
N PHE A 32 -10.59 8.39 2.16
CA PHE A 32 -10.04 9.41 3.04
C PHE A 32 -8.61 9.09 3.48
N GLU A 33 -8.29 7.83 3.75
CA GLU A 33 -6.93 7.39 4.07
C GLU A 33 -5.96 7.67 2.92
N MET A 34 -6.37 7.50 1.66
CA MET A 34 -5.60 7.90 0.49
C MET A 34 -5.33 9.41 0.51
N ALA A 35 -6.35 10.24 0.76
CA ALA A 35 -6.17 11.69 0.88
C ALA A 35 -5.26 12.06 2.07
N MET A 36 -5.38 11.37 3.21
CA MET A 36 -4.48 11.58 4.35
C MET A 36 -3.04 11.26 3.97
N SER A 37 -2.81 10.15 3.27
CA SER A 37 -1.49 9.68 2.84
C SER A 37 -0.81 10.66 1.89
N TRP A 38 -1.57 11.29 0.99
CA TRP A 38 -1.00 12.18 -0.01
C TRP A 38 -0.84 13.62 0.47
N TRP A 39 -1.58 14.06 1.49
CA TRP A 39 -1.60 15.47 1.92
C TRP A 39 -1.20 15.73 3.38
N TRP A 40 -1.35 14.81 4.34
CA TRP A 40 -0.97 15.07 5.74
C TRP A 40 0.56 15.16 5.93
N SER A 41 1.00 15.87 6.98
CA SER A 41 2.42 15.90 7.33
C SER A 41 2.91 14.52 7.81
N ARG A 42 4.22 14.29 7.69
CA ARG A 42 4.86 13.04 8.12
C ARG A 42 4.58 12.75 9.60
N GLU A 43 4.74 13.76 10.46
CA GLU A 43 4.57 13.67 11.91
C GLU A 43 3.13 13.36 12.31
N ARG A 44 2.16 13.84 11.52
CA ARG A 44 0.75 13.56 11.78
C ARG A 44 0.40 12.13 11.40
N LEU A 45 0.89 11.66 10.24
CA LEU A 45 0.64 10.30 9.77
C LEU A 45 1.30 9.26 10.67
N ALA A 46 2.56 9.49 11.09
CA ALA A 46 3.33 8.57 11.93
C ALA A 46 2.64 8.19 13.26
N LYS A 47 1.71 9.02 13.75
CA LYS A 47 0.94 8.75 14.97
C LYS A 47 -0.18 7.72 14.78
N LEU A 48 -0.51 7.36 13.55
CA LEU A 48 -1.66 6.49 13.23
C LEU A 48 -1.32 5.01 13.20
N ALA A 49 -0.04 4.63 13.22
CA ALA A 49 0.33 3.23 13.06
C ALA A 49 1.56 2.83 13.88
N HIS A 50 1.61 1.53 14.13
CA HIS A 50 2.75 0.80 14.64
C HIS A 50 3.16 -0.20 13.57
N VAL A 51 4.47 -0.31 13.30
CA VAL A 51 5.02 -1.24 12.30
C VAL A 51 5.74 -2.36 13.05
N GLU A 52 5.23 -3.58 12.91
CA GLU A 52 5.82 -4.79 13.48
C GLU A 52 6.61 -5.54 12.39
N GLY A 53 7.73 -6.18 12.76
CA GLY A 53 8.56 -6.97 11.83
C GLY A 53 9.52 -6.16 10.95
N LEU A 54 9.68 -4.86 11.22
CA LEU A 54 10.60 -3.98 10.48
C LEU A 54 12.05 -4.46 10.55
N GLU A 55 12.43 -5.10 11.64
CA GLU A 55 13.75 -5.68 11.87
C GLU A 55 14.12 -6.75 10.83
N HIS A 56 13.15 -7.42 10.23
CA HIS A 56 13.39 -8.39 9.17
C HIS A 56 13.87 -7.72 7.88
N LEU A 57 13.28 -6.58 7.51
CA LEU A 57 13.70 -5.78 6.36
C LEU A 57 15.10 -5.20 6.59
N GLN A 58 15.30 -4.58 7.75
CA GLN A 58 16.60 -3.99 8.10
C GLN A 58 17.71 -5.04 8.16
N LYS A 59 17.42 -6.26 8.64
CA LYS A 59 18.38 -7.37 8.66
C LYS A 59 18.75 -7.80 7.23
N ALA A 60 17.77 -8.01 6.36
CA ALA A 60 18.02 -8.39 4.97
C ALA A 60 18.85 -7.33 4.24
N GLN A 61 18.52 -6.05 4.44
CA GLN A 61 19.30 -4.93 3.89
C GLN A 61 20.76 -4.93 4.36
N ARG A 62 21.01 -5.13 5.67
CA ARG A 62 22.38 -5.23 6.21
C ARG A 62 23.16 -6.43 5.65
N GLU A 63 22.47 -7.50 5.29
CA GLU A 63 23.06 -8.69 4.67
C GLU A 63 23.25 -8.55 3.15
N GLY A 64 22.91 -7.39 2.55
CA GLY A 64 22.97 -7.17 1.11
C GLY A 64 21.98 -8.02 0.33
N LYS A 65 20.82 -8.35 0.93
CA LYS A 65 19.76 -9.14 0.30
C LYS A 65 18.55 -8.27 -0.01
N GLY A 66 18.12 -8.27 -1.27
CA GLY A 66 16.83 -7.70 -1.65
C GLY A 66 15.65 -8.45 -1.02
N VAL A 67 14.55 -7.73 -0.78
CA VAL A 67 13.31 -8.29 -0.23
C VAL A 67 12.16 -7.96 -1.15
N ILE A 68 11.34 -8.96 -1.46
CA ILE A 68 10.05 -8.78 -2.12
C ILE A 68 8.97 -8.65 -1.05
N LEU A 69 8.40 -7.45 -0.93
CA LEU A 69 7.26 -7.19 -0.07
C LEU A 69 5.96 -7.62 -0.77
N MET A 70 5.24 -8.57 -0.17
CA MET A 70 3.93 -8.99 -0.67
C MET A 70 2.83 -8.19 0.04
N ALA A 71 2.15 -7.33 -0.71
CA ALA A 71 0.98 -6.61 -0.22
C ALA A 71 -0.32 -7.27 -0.72
N VAL A 72 -1.34 -7.23 0.13
CA VAL A 72 -2.71 -7.66 -0.24
C VAL A 72 -3.48 -6.41 -0.68
N HIS A 73 -4.39 -6.56 -1.64
CA HIS A 73 -5.35 -5.52 -2.02
C HIS A 73 -6.39 -5.33 -0.89
N PHE A 74 -5.93 -4.74 0.21
CA PHE A 74 -6.73 -4.39 1.37
C PHE A 74 -7.08 -2.91 1.34
N THR A 75 -8.13 -2.50 2.06
CA THR A 75 -8.65 -1.12 2.00
C THR A 75 -7.61 -0.09 2.46
N THR A 76 -6.71 -0.47 3.36
CA THR A 76 -5.67 0.40 3.94
C THR A 76 -4.34 0.38 3.16
N LEU A 77 -4.32 -0.11 1.92
CA LEU A 77 -3.08 -0.30 1.16
C LEU A 77 -2.27 1.00 0.97
N GLU A 78 -2.91 2.08 0.52
CA GLU A 78 -2.23 3.36 0.25
C GLU A 78 -1.61 3.96 1.52
N ILE A 79 -2.37 3.99 2.61
CA ILE A 79 -1.88 4.55 3.88
C ILE A 79 -0.84 3.66 4.54
N GLY A 80 -0.97 2.33 4.41
CA GLY A 80 0.05 1.39 4.86
C GLY A 80 1.38 1.59 4.15
N ALA A 81 1.36 1.78 2.82
CA ALA A 81 2.56 2.06 2.04
C ALA A 81 3.20 3.41 2.44
N ALA A 82 2.39 4.45 2.63
CA ALA A 82 2.89 5.76 3.09
C ALA A 82 3.52 5.68 4.48
N LEU A 83 2.89 4.97 5.42
CA LEU A 83 3.40 4.78 6.79
C LEU A 83 4.69 3.95 6.83
N LEU A 84 4.76 2.87 6.07
CA LEU A 84 5.95 2.03 5.96
C LEU A 84 7.10 2.80 5.28
N GLY A 85 6.80 3.52 4.20
CA GLY A 85 7.77 4.37 3.47
C GLY A 85 8.47 5.39 4.36
N GLN A 86 7.80 5.87 5.42
CA GLN A 86 8.43 6.76 6.40
C GLN A 86 9.48 6.08 7.29
N GLN A 87 9.45 4.76 7.43
CA GLN A 87 10.35 3.99 8.30
C GLN A 87 11.44 3.25 7.49
N HIS A 88 11.13 2.90 6.24
CA HIS A 88 12.05 2.19 5.35
C HIS A 88 11.69 2.50 3.90
N THR A 89 12.71 2.80 3.08
CA THR A 89 12.53 2.92 1.63
C THR A 89 12.00 1.60 1.06
N ILE A 90 10.88 1.69 0.32
CA ILE A 90 10.26 0.57 -0.39
C ILE A 90 10.05 0.96 -1.84
N ASP A 91 10.46 0.14 -2.80
CA ASP A 91 10.17 0.44 -4.20
C ASP A 91 8.82 -0.10 -4.62
N GLY A 92 8.04 0.77 -5.27
CA GLY A 92 6.71 0.45 -5.74
C GLY A 92 6.72 0.15 -7.24
N MET A 93 6.02 -0.92 -7.64
CA MET A 93 5.63 -1.06 -9.03
C MET A 93 4.60 0.01 -9.37
N TYR A 94 4.86 0.76 -10.43
CA TYR A 94 3.98 1.80 -10.91
C TYR A 94 3.43 1.44 -12.29
N ARG A 95 2.20 1.91 -12.55
CA ARG A 95 1.59 1.88 -13.87
C ARG A 95 0.99 3.26 -14.08
N GLU A 96 1.47 3.95 -15.10
CA GLU A 96 0.97 5.27 -15.43
C GLU A 96 -0.55 5.28 -15.61
N HIS A 97 -1.16 6.30 -15.01
CA HIS A 97 -2.58 6.55 -15.13
C HIS A 97 -2.85 7.26 -16.47
N LYS A 98 -3.90 6.85 -17.18
CA LYS A 98 -4.24 7.39 -18.52
C LYS A 98 -4.52 8.90 -18.53
N ASN A 99 -4.97 9.45 -17.40
CA ASN A 99 -5.10 10.89 -17.22
C ASN A 99 -3.78 11.43 -16.63
N PRO A 100 -3.02 12.25 -17.38
CA PRO A 100 -1.70 12.72 -16.98
C PRO A 100 -1.72 13.67 -15.77
N LEU A 101 -2.80 14.44 -15.59
CA LEU A 101 -2.94 15.29 -14.40
C LEU A 101 -3.12 14.44 -13.15
N PHE A 102 -3.97 13.42 -13.23
CA PHE A 102 -4.19 12.52 -12.11
C PHE A 102 -2.96 11.66 -11.83
N ASP A 103 -2.25 11.22 -12.87
CA ASP A 103 -0.96 10.52 -12.76
C ASP A 103 0.05 11.34 -11.94
N TYR A 104 0.25 12.60 -12.33
CA TYR A 104 1.14 13.52 -11.63
C TYR A 104 0.79 13.68 -10.15
N VAL A 105 -0.50 13.89 -9.83
CA VAL A 105 -0.96 14.03 -8.44
C VAL A 105 -0.75 12.74 -7.64
N GLN A 106 -1.03 11.59 -8.23
CA GLN A 106 -0.85 10.28 -7.59
C GLN A 106 0.63 10.01 -7.29
N ARG A 107 1.52 10.27 -8.25
CA ARG A 107 2.96 10.08 -8.07
C ARG A 107 3.51 10.96 -6.95
N LEU A 108 3.21 12.26 -6.99
CA LEU A 108 3.59 13.19 -5.92
C LEU A 108 3.09 12.71 -4.55
N GLY A 109 1.85 12.23 -4.47
CA GLY A 109 1.25 11.74 -3.25
C GLY A 109 1.90 10.46 -2.70
N ARG A 110 2.41 9.58 -3.56
CA ARG A 110 3.06 8.32 -3.16
C ARG A 110 4.55 8.47 -2.87
N GLU A 111 5.25 9.33 -3.61
CA GLU A 111 6.70 9.53 -3.48
C GLU A 111 7.08 10.40 -2.28
N ARG A 112 6.20 11.31 -1.82
CA ARG A 112 6.49 12.28 -0.73
C ARG A 112 6.91 11.67 0.61
N HIS A 113 6.53 10.42 0.88
CA HIS A 113 6.84 9.73 2.14
C HIS A 113 7.99 8.74 1.98
N ASN A 114 8.59 8.67 0.80
CA ASN A 114 9.53 7.64 0.40
C ASN A 114 10.55 8.26 -0.57
N LEU A 115 11.37 9.16 -0.03
CA LEU A 115 12.16 10.13 -0.79
C LEU A 115 13.22 9.50 -1.71
N ASP A 116 13.67 8.29 -1.38
CA ASP A 116 14.69 7.56 -2.15
C ASP A 116 14.10 6.44 -3.01
N SER A 117 12.77 6.35 -3.14
CA SER A 117 12.13 5.29 -3.91
C SER A 117 12.10 5.58 -5.41
N LEU A 118 12.31 4.53 -6.17
CA LEU A 118 12.11 4.49 -7.61
C LEU A 118 10.76 3.84 -7.93
N ALA A 119 9.92 4.57 -8.65
CA ALA A 119 8.75 3.98 -9.30
C ALA A 119 9.23 3.12 -10.48
N VAL A 120 9.17 1.80 -10.33
CA VAL A 120 9.54 0.87 -11.42
C VAL A 120 8.31 0.58 -12.25
N GLU A 121 8.38 0.86 -13.55
CA GLU A 121 7.32 0.46 -14.48
C GLU A 121 7.08 -1.05 -14.38
N ARG A 122 5.81 -1.44 -14.23
CA ARG A 122 5.42 -2.83 -13.98
C ARG A 122 6.02 -3.84 -14.97
N ASP A 123 6.21 -3.41 -16.22
CA ASP A 123 6.71 -4.28 -17.29
C ASP A 123 8.26 -4.34 -17.34
N ASP A 124 8.98 -3.55 -16.52
CA ASP A 124 10.44 -3.58 -16.38
C ASP A 124 10.93 -4.60 -15.34
N VAL A 125 10.80 -5.89 -15.70
CA VAL A 125 11.27 -7.00 -14.86
C VAL A 125 12.78 -6.95 -14.59
N ARG A 126 13.57 -6.42 -15.52
CA ARG A 126 15.03 -6.31 -15.34
C ARG A 126 15.38 -5.21 -14.34
N GLY A 127 14.68 -4.08 -14.39
CA GLY A 127 14.78 -3.01 -13.39
C GLY A 127 14.46 -3.53 -11.99
N MET A 128 13.35 -4.26 -11.85
CA MET A 128 12.97 -4.88 -10.57
C MET A 128 14.07 -5.80 -10.01
N LEU A 129 14.66 -6.67 -10.85
CA LEU A 129 15.74 -7.56 -10.42
C LEU A 129 17.04 -6.83 -10.07
N LYS A 130 17.30 -5.66 -10.65
CA LYS A 130 18.47 -4.84 -10.30
C LYS A 130 18.32 -4.18 -8.93
N LEU A 131 17.11 -3.76 -8.55
CA LEU A 131 16.86 -3.17 -7.23
C LEU A 131 16.94 -4.17 -6.08
N LEU A 132 16.82 -5.47 -6.39
CA LEU A 132 16.96 -6.55 -5.40
C LEU A 132 18.42 -6.99 -5.16
N ARG A 133 19.40 -6.36 -5.83
CA ARG A 133 20.83 -6.71 -5.76
C ARG A 133 21.65 -5.71 -4.99
#